data_AF-A0AAW5KGE8-F1
#
_entry.id   AF-A0AAW5KGE8-F1
#
_cell.length_a   1.000
_cell.length_b   1.000
_cell.length_c   1.000
_cell.angle_alpha   90.00
_cell.angle_beta   90.00
_cell.angle_gamma   90.00
#
_symmetry.space_group_name_H-M   'P 1'
#
loop_
_entity.id
_entity.type
_entity.pdbx_description
1 polymer ?
#
loop_
_entity_poly.entity_id
_entity_poly.type
_entity_poly.pdbx_seq_one_letter_code
_entity_poly.pdbx_strand_id
1 'polypeptide(L)'
;MKKKKMLSILLVAVLGLSAFATGCGKGDAGEEKKPLKAAYLCDRLGDKAFNDIAWEGFQKASQDFGLEIKVVEYGTDKSKFDPSVIDAAENNDIVAFSGNEFMEIVEKHYQEFPDTKFIGVDIPPDYQVEMPNVFAVYYAQNEGDYLAGVLAQKMSKTGIVGFLGGAEVIVINDFLVGFVEGSKRADPNGRIAISYVGDFVNATKAKEMGLLMIQQKADILHQVAGAAGLGMFEACQEKGALGIGVDADQRAFFLDSKPEIADVIITSMLKRNDIAMYNMLKGTVEGTLAYGTLETMGVKEGVTALVEDDYYKEMVPQEVRDYLEEIKGEIVEKKIKVSSYFGMEQSEFVKIRDSVRL
;
A
#
# COMPACT_ATOMS: atom_id res chain seq x y z
N MET A 1 -87.63 -42.41 -14.55
CA MET A 1 -87.01 -42.33 -15.90
C MET A 1 -87.17 -40.94 -16.45
N LYS A 2 -86.04 -40.26 -16.61
CA LYS A 2 -85.66 -39.47 -17.80
C LYS A 2 -86.59 -38.33 -18.25
N LYS A 3 -86.10 -37.18 -18.66
CA LYS A 3 -84.78 -36.55 -18.81
C LYS A 3 -85.14 -35.16 -19.40
N LYS A 4 -84.27 -34.16 -19.25
CA LYS A 4 -84.22 -32.90 -20.03
C LYS A 4 -84.92 -31.64 -19.45
N LYS A 5 -84.72 -31.28 -18.17
CA LYS A 5 -84.83 -29.86 -17.73
C LYS A 5 -83.85 -29.47 -16.60
N MET A 6 -82.67 -30.09 -16.54
CA MET A 6 -81.59 -29.73 -15.60
C MET A 6 -80.21 -29.83 -16.29
N LEU A 7 -80.00 -29.01 -17.30
CA LEU A 7 -78.67 -28.79 -17.88
C LEU A 7 -78.72 -27.43 -18.58
N SER A 8 -78.34 -26.36 -17.88
CA SER A 8 -77.93 -25.05 -18.45
C SER A 8 -77.62 -23.96 -17.41
N ILE A 9 -77.82 -24.18 -16.10
CA ILE A 9 -77.53 -23.16 -15.06
C ILE A 9 -76.22 -23.44 -14.28
N LEU A 10 -75.40 -24.41 -14.73
CA LEU A 10 -74.10 -24.72 -14.11
C LEU A 10 -72.89 -24.41 -15.02
N LEU A 11 -73.00 -23.42 -15.91
CA LEU A 11 -71.89 -23.00 -16.78
C LEU A 11 -71.66 -21.47 -16.86
N VAL A 12 -72.23 -20.68 -15.93
CA VAL A 12 -72.04 -19.22 -15.87
C VAL A 12 -71.50 -18.75 -14.50
N ALA A 13 -71.30 -19.66 -13.53
CA ALA A 13 -70.78 -19.32 -12.20
C ALA A 13 -69.29 -19.66 -11.95
N VAL A 14 -68.52 -20.00 -13.00
CA VAL A 14 -67.06 -20.28 -12.90
C VAL A 14 -66.21 -19.29 -13.74
N LEU A 15 -66.83 -18.34 -14.44
CA LEU A 15 -66.12 -17.33 -15.25
C LEU A 15 -66.01 -15.94 -14.58
N GLY A 16 -66.29 -15.84 -13.28
CA GLY A 16 -66.28 -14.58 -12.52
C GLY A 16 -65.27 -14.49 -11.38
N LEU A 17 -64.25 -15.36 -11.33
CA LEU A 17 -63.27 -15.42 -10.24
C LEU A 17 -61.81 -15.54 -10.68
N SER A 18 -61.50 -15.10 -11.91
CA SER A 18 -60.13 -15.04 -12.45
C SER A 18 -59.64 -13.61 -12.72
N ALA A 19 -60.25 -12.60 -12.10
CA ALA A 19 -59.87 -11.18 -12.26
C ALA A 19 -59.21 -10.53 -11.01
N PHE A 20 -58.72 -11.32 -10.05
CA PHE A 20 -58.00 -10.82 -8.86
C PHE A 20 -56.73 -11.64 -8.52
N ALA A 21 -55.98 -12.05 -9.54
CA ALA A 21 -54.66 -12.66 -9.36
C ALA A 21 -53.60 -12.12 -10.35
N THR A 22 -53.75 -10.86 -10.75
CA THR A 22 -52.70 -10.05 -11.40
C THR A 22 -52.26 -8.93 -10.46
N GLY A 23 -51.97 -9.29 -9.21
CA GLY A 23 -50.93 -8.60 -8.44
C GLY A 23 -49.59 -9.13 -8.90
N CYS A 24 -49.23 -8.84 -10.17
CA CYS A 24 -47.92 -9.10 -10.71
C CYS A 24 -46.90 -8.52 -9.75
N GLY A 25 -45.99 -9.36 -9.28
CA GLY A 25 -44.81 -8.91 -8.57
C GLY A 25 -44.18 -7.78 -9.38
N LYS A 26 -44.13 -6.59 -8.78
CA LYS A 26 -42.92 -5.78 -8.87
C LYS A 26 -41.81 -6.62 -8.23
N GLY A 27 -41.33 -7.61 -9.00
CA GLY A 27 -39.90 -7.77 -9.03
C GLY A 27 -39.40 -6.41 -9.46
N ASP A 28 -38.61 -5.78 -8.60
CA ASP A 28 -37.52 -4.96 -9.11
C ASP A 28 -36.87 -5.83 -10.19
N ALA A 29 -37.19 -5.57 -11.45
CA ALA A 29 -36.25 -5.81 -12.51
C ALA A 29 -35.14 -4.83 -12.14
N GLY A 30 -34.24 -5.28 -11.26
CA GLY A 30 -33.10 -4.51 -10.84
C GLY A 30 -32.47 -4.03 -12.13
N GLU A 31 -32.36 -2.71 -12.29
CA GLU A 31 -31.44 -2.17 -13.28
C GLU A 31 -30.16 -2.98 -13.11
N GLU A 32 -29.74 -3.67 -14.18
CA GLU A 32 -28.37 -4.19 -14.23
C GLU A 32 -27.49 -2.97 -14.04
N LYS A 33 -27.06 -2.75 -12.79
CA LYS A 33 -26.12 -1.70 -12.46
C LYS A 33 -24.90 -2.01 -13.30
N LYS A 34 -24.62 -1.14 -14.27
CA LYS A 34 -23.41 -1.25 -15.07
C LYS A 34 -22.22 -1.33 -14.11
N PRO A 35 -21.24 -2.21 -14.39
CA PRO A 35 -19.99 -2.26 -13.65
C PRO A 35 -19.43 -0.85 -13.44
N LEU A 36 -19.06 -0.52 -12.20
CA LEU A 36 -18.27 0.69 -11.96
C LEU A 36 -16.91 0.52 -12.62
N LYS A 37 -16.45 1.58 -13.27
CA LYS A 37 -15.15 1.65 -13.92
C LYS A 37 -14.14 2.28 -12.98
N ALA A 38 -12.99 1.64 -12.80
CA ALA A 38 -11.92 2.15 -11.95
C ALA A 38 -10.59 2.21 -12.71
N ALA A 39 -9.94 3.37 -12.68
CA ALA A 39 -8.61 3.57 -13.23
C ALA A 39 -7.58 3.71 -12.10
N TYR A 40 -6.49 2.97 -12.20
CA TYR A 40 -5.29 3.18 -11.38
C TYR A 40 -4.21 3.88 -12.20
N LEU A 41 -3.77 5.06 -11.74
CA LEU A 41 -2.71 5.84 -12.37
C LEU A 41 -1.40 5.56 -11.62
N CYS A 42 -0.39 5.09 -12.35
CA CYS A 42 0.96 4.86 -11.81
C CYS A 42 2.03 5.20 -12.85
N ASP A 43 3.29 5.30 -12.42
CA ASP A 43 4.39 5.55 -13.35
C ASP A 43 4.60 4.34 -14.28
N ARG A 44 4.62 3.12 -13.70
CA ARG A 44 4.71 1.83 -14.39
C ARG A 44 4.35 0.67 -13.47
N LEU A 45 3.94 -0.45 -14.06
CA LEU A 45 3.94 -1.76 -13.43
C LEU A 45 5.30 -2.47 -13.62
N GLY A 46 5.46 -3.63 -12.98
CA GLY A 46 6.68 -4.44 -13.02
C GLY A 46 7.77 -3.98 -12.04
N ASP A 47 7.42 -3.14 -11.07
CA ASP A 47 8.32 -2.70 -10.00
C ASP A 47 8.52 -3.77 -8.92
N LYS A 48 7.68 -4.82 -8.92
CA LYS A 48 7.60 -5.89 -7.93
C LYS A 48 7.50 -5.35 -6.51
N ALA A 49 6.82 -4.22 -6.37
CA ALA A 49 6.73 -3.49 -5.12
C ALA A 49 5.41 -2.70 -5.12
N PHE A 50 5.49 -1.41 -4.82
CA PHE A 50 4.35 -0.54 -4.52
C PHE A 50 3.24 -0.52 -5.58
N ASN A 51 3.56 -0.44 -6.87
CA ASN A 51 2.55 -0.35 -7.92
C ASN A 51 1.96 -1.72 -8.27
N ASP A 52 2.79 -2.76 -8.33
CA ASP A 52 2.32 -4.11 -8.62
C ASP A 52 1.35 -4.61 -7.53
N ILE A 53 1.67 -4.40 -6.24
CA ILE A 53 0.76 -4.80 -5.15
C ILE A 53 -0.53 -3.96 -5.13
N ALA A 54 -0.47 -2.67 -5.50
CA ALA A 54 -1.68 -1.86 -5.64
C ALA A 54 -2.61 -2.45 -6.72
N TRP A 55 -2.02 -2.85 -7.85
CA TRP A 55 -2.74 -3.44 -8.97
C TRP A 55 -3.34 -4.81 -8.61
N GLU A 56 -2.65 -5.63 -7.82
CA GLU A 56 -3.21 -6.87 -7.27
C GLU A 56 -4.47 -6.60 -6.42
N GLY A 57 -4.46 -5.54 -5.61
CA GLY A 57 -5.64 -5.07 -4.86
C GLY A 57 -6.81 -4.69 -5.77
N PHE A 58 -6.54 -3.96 -6.85
CA PHE A 58 -7.51 -3.64 -7.91
C PHE A 58 -8.08 -4.89 -8.57
N GLN A 59 -7.23 -5.83 -8.96
CA GLN A 59 -7.63 -7.08 -9.59
C GLN A 59 -8.52 -7.92 -8.68
N LYS A 60 -8.16 -8.00 -7.39
CA LYS A 60 -8.98 -8.68 -6.40
C LYS A 60 -10.34 -8.00 -6.23
N ALA A 61 -10.39 -6.68 -6.15
CA ALA A 61 -11.65 -5.94 -6.05
C ALA A 61 -12.51 -6.10 -7.32
N SER A 62 -11.90 -6.13 -8.50
CA SER A 62 -12.60 -6.43 -9.76
C SER A 62 -13.26 -7.80 -9.75
N GLN A 63 -12.55 -8.83 -9.28
CA GLN A 63 -13.10 -10.18 -9.15
C GLN A 63 -14.25 -10.26 -8.13
N ASP A 64 -14.10 -9.61 -6.98
CA ASP A 64 -15.07 -9.70 -5.88
C ASP A 64 -16.33 -8.84 -6.10
N PHE A 65 -16.19 -7.68 -6.76
CA PHE A 65 -17.26 -6.67 -6.90
C PHE A 65 -17.70 -6.40 -8.34
N GLY A 66 -17.09 -7.07 -9.32
CA GLY A 66 -17.43 -6.91 -10.73
C GLY A 66 -17.04 -5.54 -11.32
N LEU A 67 -15.94 -4.94 -10.85
CA LEU A 67 -15.42 -3.68 -11.38
C LEU A 67 -14.77 -3.87 -12.75
N GLU A 68 -14.99 -2.93 -13.68
CA GLU A 68 -14.18 -2.80 -14.89
C GLU A 68 -12.92 -1.98 -14.55
N ILE A 69 -11.76 -2.62 -14.50
CA ILE A 69 -10.52 -1.97 -14.09
C ILE A 69 -9.57 -1.70 -15.27
N LYS A 70 -8.87 -0.58 -15.23
CA LYS A 70 -7.72 -0.29 -16.10
C LYS A 70 -6.56 0.29 -15.31
N VAL A 71 -5.36 0.06 -15.79
CA VAL A 71 -4.15 0.77 -15.36
C VAL A 71 -3.76 1.80 -16.41
N VAL A 72 -3.30 2.96 -15.98
CA VAL A 72 -2.77 4.03 -16.84
C VAL A 72 -1.33 4.31 -16.40
N GLU A 73 -0.38 3.81 -17.18
CA GLU A 73 1.06 4.02 -16.96
C GLU A 73 1.51 5.33 -17.62
N TYR A 74 1.71 6.39 -16.83
CA TYR A 74 2.09 7.72 -17.34
C TYR A 74 3.61 7.92 -17.46
N GLY A 75 4.42 7.00 -16.92
CA GLY A 75 5.88 7.09 -16.89
C GLY A 75 6.39 8.21 -15.97
N THR A 76 7.50 8.85 -16.36
CA THR A 76 8.12 9.94 -15.56
C THR A 76 7.94 11.33 -16.18
N ASP A 77 7.19 11.42 -17.29
CA ASP A 77 6.97 12.67 -18.00
C ASP A 77 5.83 13.46 -17.37
N LYS A 78 6.19 14.46 -16.55
CA LYS A 78 5.23 15.30 -15.82
C LYS A 78 4.22 16.01 -16.73
N SER A 79 4.54 16.25 -18.00
CA SER A 79 3.59 16.87 -18.94
C SER A 79 2.36 15.99 -19.22
N LYS A 80 2.44 14.69 -18.92
CA LYS A 80 1.34 13.73 -19.09
C LYS A 80 0.44 13.61 -17.87
N PHE A 81 0.85 14.08 -16.69
CA PHE A 81 0.15 13.78 -15.44
C PHE A 81 -1.25 14.37 -15.44
N ASP A 82 -1.36 15.67 -15.72
CA ASP A 82 -2.61 16.42 -15.72
C ASP A 82 -3.61 15.91 -16.79
N PRO A 83 -3.22 15.75 -18.08
CA PRO A 83 -4.08 15.11 -19.07
C PRO A 83 -4.51 13.69 -18.70
N SER A 84 -3.66 12.91 -18.03
CA SER A 84 -4.00 11.52 -17.64
C SER A 84 -5.05 11.49 -16.54
N VAL A 85 -5.01 12.42 -15.59
CA VAL A 85 -6.04 12.55 -14.54
C VAL A 85 -7.37 12.95 -15.16
N ILE A 86 -7.37 13.92 -16.08
CA ILE A 86 -8.58 14.38 -16.78
C ILE A 86 -9.19 13.25 -17.61
N ASP A 87 -8.42 12.58 -18.46
CA ASP A 87 -8.91 11.43 -19.25
C ASP A 87 -9.45 10.30 -18.36
N ALA A 88 -8.77 10.02 -17.26
CA ALA A 88 -9.23 9.02 -16.31
C ALA A 88 -10.56 9.43 -15.67
N ALA A 89 -10.70 10.69 -15.26
CA ALA A 89 -11.92 11.19 -14.63
C ALA A 89 -13.11 11.23 -15.60
N GLU A 90 -12.89 11.60 -16.86
CA GLU A 90 -13.93 11.61 -17.90
C GLU A 90 -14.50 10.22 -18.19
N ASN A 91 -13.69 9.17 -18.04
CA ASN A 91 -14.00 7.83 -18.54
C ASN A 91 -14.24 6.78 -17.45
N ASN A 92 -14.08 7.13 -16.16
CA ASN A 92 -14.15 6.17 -15.04
C ASN A 92 -14.91 6.76 -13.86
N ASP A 93 -15.61 5.90 -13.13
CA ASP A 93 -16.33 6.27 -11.90
C ASP A 93 -15.36 6.45 -10.72
N ILE A 94 -14.22 5.73 -10.74
CA ILE A 94 -13.19 5.77 -9.71
C ILE A 94 -11.83 6.04 -10.36
N VAL A 95 -11.06 6.96 -9.80
CA VAL A 95 -9.68 7.26 -10.20
C VAL A 95 -8.79 7.21 -8.97
N ALA A 96 -7.86 6.25 -8.92
CA ALA A 96 -6.85 6.16 -7.87
C ALA A 96 -5.47 6.54 -8.39
N PHE A 97 -4.67 7.18 -7.54
CA PHE A 97 -3.32 7.64 -7.84
C PHE A 97 -2.46 7.67 -6.56
N SER A 98 -1.15 7.82 -6.73
CA SER A 98 -0.21 7.96 -5.62
C SER A 98 0.54 9.29 -5.68
N GLY A 99 0.70 9.93 -4.52
CA GLY A 99 1.57 11.08 -4.32
C GLY A 99 0.91 12.44 -4.44
N ASN A 100 1.51 13.41 -3.75
CA ASN A 100 0.98 14.78 -3.61
C ASN A 100 0.82 15.52 -4.95
N GLU A 101 1.69 15.27 -5.93
CA GLU A 101 1.64 15.93 -7.24
C GLU A 101 0.31 15.67 -7.96
N PHE A 102 -0.25 14.46 -7.83
CA PHE A 102 -1.57 14.13 -8.38
C PHE A 102 -2.70 14.72 -7.56
N MET A 103 -2.51 14.85 -6.25
CA MET A 103 -3.49 15.50 -5.39
C MET A 103 -3.70 16.97 -5.78
N GLU A 104 -2.61 17.71 -6.04
CA GLU A 104 -2.66 19.09 -6.54
C GLU A 104 -3.36 19.23 -7.90
N ILE A 105 -3.26 18.22 -8.77
CA ILE A 105 -3.97 18.18 -10.06
C ILE A 105 -5.47 17.97 -9.81
N VAL A 106 -5.83 17.00 -8.99
CA VAL A 106 -7.24 16.73 -8.65
C VAL A 106 -7.88 17.93 -7.98
N GLU A 107 -7.18 18.66 -7.11
CA GLU A 107 -7.69 19.89 -6.49
C GLU A 107 -8.11 20.96 -7.50
N LYS A 108 -7.46 21.02 -8.67
CA LYS A 108 -7.83 21.95 -9.75
C LYS A 108 -9.09 21.51 -10.51
N HIS A 109 -9.33 20.20 -10.62
CA HIS A 109 -10.29 19.63 -11.56
C HIS A 109 -11.46 18.88 -10.92
N TYR A 110 -11.44 18.57 -9.62
CA TYR A 110 -12.45 17.70 -8.99
C TYR A 110 -13.90 18.22 -9.17
N GLN A 111 -14.07 19.54 -9.29
CA GLN A 111 -15.38 20.19 -9.50
C GLN A 111 -15.93 19.98 -10.92
N GLU A 112 -15.06 19.73 -11.90
CA GLU A 112 -15.44 19.38 -13.27
C GLU A 112 -15.97 17.94 -13.35
N PHE A 113 -15.60 17.10 -12.37
CA PHE A 113 -15.93 15.68 -12.28
C PHE A 113 -16.63 15.31 -10.96
N PRO A 114 -17.81 15.90 -10.65
CA PRO A 114 -18.46 15.74 -9.34
C PRO A 114 -18.91 14.30 -9.05
N ASP A 115 -19.16 13.51 -10.10
CA ASP A 115 -19.60 12.12 -9.99
C ASP A 115 -18.41 11.15 -9.89
N THR A 116 -17.22 11.54 -10.36
CA THR A 116 -15.99 10.74 -10.24
C THR A 116 -15.50 10.74 -8.80
N LYS A 117 -15.14 9.55 -8.31
CA LYS A 117 -14.52 9.34 -7.01
C LYS A 117 -13.01 9.26 -7.14
N PHE A 118 -12.31 10.10 -6.43
CA PHE A 118 -10.85 10.15 -6.42
C PHE A 118 -10.31 9.50 -5.15
N ILE A 119 -9.29 8.65 -5.30
CA ILE A 119 -8.60 7.98 -4.19
C ILE A 119 -7.10 8.30 -4.29
N GLY A 120 -6.60 9.13 -3.38
CA GLY A 120 -5.18 9.46 -3.30
C GLY A 120 -4.50 8.64 -2.21
N VAL A 121 -3.36 8.02 -2.51
CA VAL A 121 -2.49 7.38 -1.51
C VAL A 121 -1.11 8.05 -1.47
N ASP A 122 -0.32 7.79 -0.44
CA ASP A 122 0.94 8.51 -0.17
C ASP A 122 0.74 10.03 -0.09
N ILE A 123 -0.37 10.44 0.53
CA ILE A 123 -0.67 11.85 0.76
C ILE A 123 -0.06 12.31 2.10
N PRO A 124 0.53 13.51 2.18
CA PRO A 124 1.03 14.06 3.44
C PRO A 124 -0.03 14.03 4.56
N PRO A 125 0.35 13.69 5.81
CA PRO A 125 -0.58 13.58 6.94
C PRO A 125 -1.25 14.90 7.33
N ASP A 126 -0.68 16.03 6.92
CA ASP A 126 -1.17 17.39 7.17
C ASP A 126 -1.99 17.97 6.01
N TYR A 127 -2.17 17.22 4.92
CA TYR A 127 -2.98 17.65 3.79
C TYR A 127 -4.46 17.80 4.20
N GLN A 128 -5.06 18.94 3.84
CA GLN A 128 -6.46 19.22 4.12
C GLN A 128 -7.32 18.82 2.92
N VAL A 129 -8.07 17.73 3.06
CA VAL A 129 -9.00 17.29 2.03
C VAL A 129 -10.29 18.11 2.13
N GLU A 130 -10.40 19.17 1.33
CA GLU A 130 -11.61 19.99 1.23
C GLU A 130 -12.54 19.55 0.09
N MET A 131 -12.19 18.45 -0.59
CA MET A 131 -12.85 17.96 -1.81
C MET A 131 -13.82 16.80 -1.48
N PRO A 132 -15.14 16.96 -1.64
CA PRO A 132 -16.15 16.01 -1.16
C PRO A 132 -16.20 14.67 -1.93
N ASN A 133 -15.52 14.57 -3.07
CA ASN A 133 -15.40 13.35 -3.87
C ASN A 133 -13.99 12.74 -3.83
N VAL A 134 -13.14 13.19 -2.90
CA VAL A 134 -11.76 12.70 -2.73
C VAL A 134 -11.64 11.96 -1.40
N PHE A 135 -11.05 10.77 -1.40
CA PHE A 135 -10.56 10.09 -0.22
C PHE A 135 -9.03 10.03 -0.28
N ALA A 136 -8.35 10.42 0.79
CA ALA A 136 -6.90 10.41 0.85
C ALA A 136 -6.37 9.47 1.94
N VAL A 137 -5.22 8.87 1.71
CA VAL A 137 -4.51 8.04 2.69
C VAL A 137 -3.09 8.54 2.86
N TYR A 138 -2.73 8.79 4.12
CA TYR A 138 -1.35 8.79 4.57
C TYR A 138 -0.99 7.40 5.05
N TYR A 139 0.07 6.82 4.48
CA TYR A 139 0.68 5.62 5.05
C TYR A 139 1.71 6.01 6.11
N ALA A 140 1.58 5.50 7.33
CA ALA A 140 2.55 5.71 8.40
C ALA A 140 3.75 4.75 8.23
N GLN A 141 4.49 4.90 7.13
CA GLN A 141 5.67 4.08 6.83
C GLN A 141 6.77 4.22 7.88
N ASN A 142 6.91 5.40 8.48
CA ASN A 142 7.83 5.65 9.59
C ASN A 142 7.57 4.68 10.77
N GLU A 143 6.31 4.36 11.08
CA GLU A 143 5.98 3.38 12.12
C GLU A 143 6.45 1.96 11.77
N GLY A 144 6.28 1.54 10.52
CA GLY A 144 6.76 0.25 10.04
C GLY A 144 8.29 0.17 10.02
N ASP A 145 8.94 1.23 9.54
CA ASP A 145 10.39 1.31 9.49
C ASP A 145 11.03 1.46 10.87
N TYR A 146 10.30 1.99 11.85
CA TYR A 146 10.71 1.91 13.24
C TYR A 146 10.89 0.45 13.68
N LEU A 147 9.94 -0.42 13.35
CA LEU A 147 10.05 -1.86 13.64
C LEU A 147 11.22 -2.50 12.86
N ALA A 148 11.39 -2.14 11.58
CA ALA A 148 12.52 -2.60 10.77
C ALA A 148 13.87 -2.17 11.36
N GLY A 149 13.98 -0.93 11.84
CA GLY A 149 15.18 -0.38 12.49
C GLY A 149 15.48 -1.06 13.82
N VAL A 150 14.45 -1.34 14.64
CA VAL A 150 14.58 -2.12 15.87
C VAL A 150 15.12 -3.51 15.57
N LEU A 151 14.50 -4.22 14.61
CA LEU A 151 14.92 -5.56 14.21
C LEU A 151 16.37 -5.56 13.71
N ALA A 152 16.71 -4.69 12.76
CA ALA A 152 18.04 -4.61 12.16
C ALA A 152 19.10 -4.41 13.23
N GLN A 153 18.90 -3.46 14.14
CA GLN A 153 19.89 -3.14 15.15
C GLN A 153 19.98 -4.22 16.25
N LYS A 154 18.86 -4.87 16.62
CA LYS A 154 18.87 -6.01 17.57
C LYS A 154 19.58 -7.24 17.00
N MET A 155 19.45 -7.46 15.70
CA MET A 155 20.03 -8.61 15.02
C MET A 155 21.48 -8.38 14.57
N SER A 156 21.93 -7.13 14.48
CA SER A 156 23.29 -6.77 14.09
C SER A 156 24.33 -7.30 15.09
N LYS A 157 25.40 -7.87 14.56
CA LYS A 157 26.59 -8.34 15.30
C LYS A 157 27.69 -7.30 15.32
N THR A 158 27.71 -6.38 14.35
CA THR A 158 28.70 -5.30 14.26
C THR A 158 28.25 -4.03 14.97
N GLY A 159 26.94 -3.90 15.25
CA GLY A 159 26.32 -2.67 15.72
C GLY A 159 26.15 -1.62 14.61
N ILE A 160 26.47 -1.98 13.36
CA ILE A 160 26.35 -1.14 12.18
C ILE A 160 25.34 -1.79 11.24
N VAL A 161 24.31 -1.05 10.84
CA VAL A 161 23.30 -1.47 9.87
C VAL A 161 23.31 -0.54 8.65
N GLY A 162 22.62 -0.90 7.57
CA GLY A 162 22.54 -0.10 6.35
C GLY A 162 21.10 0.33 6.03
N PHE A 163 20.95 1.54 5.50
CA PHE A 163 19.71 2.03 4.90
C PHE A 163 20.02 2.56 3.49
N LEU A 164 19.39 1.97 2.48
CA LEU A 164 19.55 2.34 1.07
C LEU A 164 18.23 2.84 0.49
N GLY A 165 18.07 4.16 0.40
CA GLY A 165 16.91 4.78 -0.23
C GLY A 165 17.03 4.83 -1.76
N GLY A 166 15.90 4.88 -2.46
CA GLY A 166 15.87 5.08 -3.92
C GLY A 166 16.28 6.49 -4.31
N ALA A 167 15.54 7.49 -3.85
CA ALA A 167 15.85 8.91 -4.04
C ALA A 167 15.64 9.70 -2.73
N GLU A 168 16.33 10.83 -2.58
CA GLU A 168 16.18 11.71 -1.42
C GLU A 168 14.92 12.57 -1.58
N VAL A 169 13.76 11.96 -1.32
CA VAL A 169 12.42 12.57 -1.38
C VAL A 169 11.70 12.40 -0.04
N ILE A 170 10.66 13.21 0.19
CA ILE A 170 9.94 13.29 1.48
C ILE A 170 9.54 11.91 2.00
N VAL A 171 8.90 11.09 1.16
CA VAL A 171 8.44 9.74 1.54
C VAL A 171 9.61 8.88 2.02
N ILE A 172 10.71 8.80 1.28
CA ILE A 172 11.89 7.96 1.62
C ILE A 172 12.58 8.47 2.90
N ASN A 173 12.57 9.78 3.14
CA ASN A 173 13.08 10.32 4.39
C ASN A 173 12.17 10.02 5.59
N ASP A 174 10.87 9.83 5.37
CA ASP A 174 9.93 9.38 6.41
C ASP A 174 10.24 7.94 6.87
N PHE A 175 10.50 7.04 5.91
CA PHE A 175 11.06 5.70 6.17
C PHE A 175 12.36 5.80 7.00
N LEU A 176 13.32 6.61 6.53
CA LEU A 176 14.60 6.76 7.22
C LEU A 176 14.46 7.28 8.66
N VAL A 177 13.57 8.25 8.92
CA VAL A 177 13.32 8.76 10.28
C VAL A 177 12.85 7.63 11.20
N GLY A 178 11.87 6.85 10.76
CA GLY A 178 11.41 5.67 11.49
C GLY A 178 12.55 4.70 11.78
N PHE A 179 13.30 4.32 10.75
CA PHE A 179 14.43 3.38 10.85
C PHE A 179 15.50 3.86 11.84
N VAL A 180 15.88 5.14 11.80
CA VAL A 180 16.85 5.74 12.73
C VAL A 180 16.35 5.70 14.17
N GLU A 181 15.11 6.11 14.43
CA GLU A 181 14.55 6.11 15.79
C GLU A 181 14.41 4.69 16.34
N GLY A 182 13.99 3.75 15.51
CA GLY A 182 13.88 2.33 15.84
C GLY A 182 15.24 1.70 16.15
N SER A 183 16.26 1.93 15.32
CA SER A 183 17.60 1.44 15.59
C SER A 183 18.15 2.00 16.91
N LYS A 184 17.97 3.30 17.18
CA LYS A 184 18.41 3.88 18.46
C LYS A 184 17.65 3.34 19.68
N ARG A 185 16.38 2.97 19.51
CA ARG A 185 15.59 2.32 20.56
C ARG A 185 16.16 0.94 20.91
N ALA A 186 16.64 0.21 19.91
CA ALA A 186 17.25 -1.11 20.08
C ALA A 186 18.67 -1.05 20.66
N ASP A 187 19.49 -0.12 20.17
CA ASP A 187 20.84 0.19 20.65
C ASP A 187 21.15 1.70 20.48
N PRO A 188 21.23 2.48 21.57
CA PRO A 188 21.53 3.91 21.52
C PRO A 188 22.91 4.25 20.90
N ASN A 189 23.84 3.29 20.86
CA ASN A 189 25.17 3.47 20.28
C ASN A 189 25.28 2.92 18.85
N GLY A 190 24.20 2.33 18.33
CA GLY A 190 24.13 1.82 16.96
C GLY A 190 24.49 2.87 15.92
N ARG A 191 24.93 2.40 14.76
CA ARG A 191 25.30 3.25 13.62
C ARG A 191 24.64 2.76 12.35
N ILE A 192 24.39 3.69 11.44
CA ILE A 192 23.69 3.41 10.18
C ILE A 192 24.51 3.98 9.01
N ALA A 193 24.86 3.10 8.08
CA ALA A 193 25.36 3.48 6.76
C ALA A 193 24.16 3.89 5.89
N ILE A 194 24.01 5.20 5.64
CA ILE A 194 22.86 5.76 4.92
C ILE A 194 23.33 6.18 3.52
N SER A 195 22.66 5.73 2.47
CA SER A 195 22.88 6.20 1.08
C SER A 195 21.59 6.21 0.27
N TYR A 196 21.62 6.90 -0.86
CA TYR A 196 20.53 6.95 -1.82
C TYR A 196 21.06 6.59 -3.22
N VAL A 197 20.33 5.73 -3.93
CA VAL A 197 20.66 5.33 -5.31
C VAL A 197 20.59 6.52 -6.26
N GLY A 198 19.65 7.44 -6.04
CA GLY A 198 19.31 8.57 -6.91
C GLY A 198 18.17 8.28 -7.89
N ASP A 199 17.68 7.04 -7.94
CA ASP A 199 16.52 6.59 -8.72
C ASP A 199 15.97 5.27 -8.12
N PHE A 200 14.85 4.79 -8.65
CA PHE A 200 14.17 3.57 -8.18
C PHE A 200 14.36 2.37 -9.12
N VAL A 201 15.27 2.44 -10.10
CA VAL A 201 15.34 1.46 -11.20
C VAL A 201 16.74 0.86 -11.39
N ASN A 202 17.80 1.51 -10.93
CA ASN A 202 19.18 1.13 -11.17
C ASN A 202 19.70 0.12 -10.14
N ALA A 203 19.36 -1.15 -10.35
CA ALA A 203 19.79 -2.25 -9.48
C ALA A 203 21.31 -2.43 -9.42
N THR A 204 22.02 -2.17 -10.52
CA THR A 204 23.50 -2.25 -10.54
C THR A 204 24.11 -1.26 -9.56
N LYS A 205 23.64 -0.01 -9.58
CA LYS A 205 24.12 1.04 -8.65
C LYS A 205 23.74 0.71 -7.20
N ALA A 206 22.55 0.19 -6.97
CA ALA A 206 22.12 -0.26 -5.63
C ALA A 206 23.02 -1.38 -5.09
N LYS A 207 23.42 -2.35 -5.93
CA LYS A 207 24.37 -3.40 -5.57
C LYS A 207 25.73 -2.82 -5.18
N GLU A 208 26.29 -1.91 -5.98
CA GLU A 208 27.56 -1.25 -5.68
C GLU A 208 27.50 -0.51 -4.34
N MET A 209 26.41 0.21 -4.06
CA MET A 209 26.20 0.89 -2.79
C MET A 209 26.06 -0.08 -1.60
N GLY A 210 25.32 -1.18 -1.77
CA GLY A 210 25.22 -2.22 -0.76
C GLY A 210 26.58 -2.83 -0.41
N LEU A 211 27.42 -3.10 -1.42
CA LEU A 211 28.79 -3.57 -1.19
C LEU A 211 29.63 -2.57 -0.39
N LEU A 212 29.48 -1.27 -0.64
CA LEU A 212 30.16 -0.22 0.12
C LEU A 212 29.68 -0.16 1.58
N MET A 213 28.38 -0.28 1.84
CA MET A 213 27.84 -0.34 3.22
C MET A 213 28.40 -1.55 3.97
N ILE A 214 28.48 -2.72 3.32
CA ILE A 214 29.04 -3.93 3.93
C ILE A 214 30.55 -3.76 4.18
N GLN A 215 31.27 -3.07 3.30
CA GLN A 215 32.68 -2.69 3.53
C GLN A 215 32.83 -1.77 4.76
N GLN A 216 31.84 -0.90 4.99
CA GLN A 216 31.70 -0.09 6.20
C GLN A 216 31.21 -0.86 7.44
N LYS A 217 31.15 -2.20 7.34
CA LYS A 217 30.75 -3.14 8.41
C LYS A 217 29.26 -3.24 8.68
N ALA A 218 28.40 -2.71 7.81
CA ALA A 218 26.97 -3.00 7.89
C ALA A 218 26.72 -4.50 7.65
N ASP A 219 26.04 -5.18 8.57
CA ASP A 219 25.75 -6.62 8.47
C ASP A 219 24.27 -6.95 8.24
N ILE A 220 23.39 -5.95 8.44
CA ILE A 220 21.98 -6.00 8.05
C ILE A 220 21.65 -4.72 7.30
N LEU A 221 21.16 -4.85 6.07
CA LEU A 221 20.86 -3.72 5.18
C LEU A 221 19.36 -3.69 4.87
N HIS A 222 18.74 -2.53 4.97
CA HIS A 222 17.36 -2.28 4.57
C HIS A 222 17.33 -1.45 3.29
N GLN A 223 16.59 -1.89 2.28
CA GLN A 223 16.39 -1.14 1.04
C GLN A 223 14.99 -0.51 1.02
N VAL A 224 14.94 0.76 0.62
CA VAL A 224 13.70 1.50 0.33
C VAL A 224 13.86 2.16 -1.04
N ALA A 225 14.07 1.33 -2.06
CA ALA A 225 14.54 1.76 -3.38
C ALA A 225 13.80 1.11 -4.55
N GLY A 226 12.59 0.59 -4.34
CA GLY A 226 11.79 -0.05 -5.37
C GLY A 226 12.57 -1.15 -6.11
N ALA A 227 12.46 -1.18 -7.45
CA ALA A 227 13.16 -2.16 -8.27
C ALA A 227 14.70 -2.08 -8.18
N ALA A 228 15.27 -0.88 -7.92
CA ALA A 228 16.71 -0.76 -7.70
C ALA A 228 17.17 -1.56 -6.49
N GLY A 229 16.39 -1.54 -5.40
CA GLY A 229 16.75 -2.19 -4.14
C GLY A 229 17.02 -3.69 -4.25
N LEU A 230 16.48 -4.36 -5.28
CA LEU A 230 16.76 -5.77 -5.54
C LEU A 230 18.25 -6.07 -5.74
N GLY A 231 19.03 -5.10 -6.24
CA GLY A 231 20.48 -5.22 -6.36
C GLY A 231 21.22 -5.25 -5.02
N MET A 232 20.65 -4.64 -3.97
CA MET A 232 21.22 -4.69 -2.62
C MET A 232 21.21 -6.11 -2.05
N PHE A 233 20.17 -6.90 -2.35
CA PHE A 233 20.13 -8.31 -1.92
C PHE A 233 21.21 -9.14 -2.59
N GLU A 234 21.58 -8.84 -3.84
CA GLU A 234 22.73 -9.48 -4.47
C GLU A 234 24.04 -9.14 -3.75
N ALA A 235 24.20 -7.91 -3.26
CA ALA A 235 25.36 -7.54 -2.44
C ALA A 235 25.37 -8.30 -1.10
N CYS A 236 24.21 -8.44 -0.46
CA CYS A 236 24.04 -9.21 0.77
C CYS A 236 24.43 -10.68 0.57
N GLN A 237 23.90 -11.31 -0.48
CA GLN A 237 24.22 -12.68 -0.86
C GLN A 237 25.71 -12.87 -1.18
N GLU A 238 26.34 -11.93 -1.88
CA GLU A 238 27.77 -12.01 -2.24
C GLU A 238 28.70 -11.93 -1.01
N LYS A 239 28.31 -11.17 0.03
CA LYS A 239 29.16 -10.90 1.19
C LYS A 239 28.69 -11.55 2.49
N GLY A 240 27.58 -12.27 2.47
CA GLY A 240 26.99 -12.90 3.65
C GLY A 240 26.39 -11.92 4.66
N ALA A 241 25.94 -10.75 4.19
CA ALA A 241 25.10 -9.85 4.98
C ALA A 241 23.62 -10.25 4.84
N LEU A 242 22.75 -9.73 5.69
CA LEU A 242 21.31 -9.95 5.64
C LEU A 242 20.59 -8.71 5.10
N GLY A 243 19.43 -8.92 4.48
CA GLY A 243 18.61 -7.90 3.86
C GLY A 243 17.23 -7.79 4.49
N ILE A 244 16.70 -6.58 4.56
CA ILE A 244 15.30 -6.28 4.88
C ILE A 244 14.67 -5.62 3.66
N GLY A 245 13.60 -6.23 3.11
CA GLY A 245 12.84 -5.68 2.00
C GLY A 245 11.81 -4.65 2.40
N VAL A 246 11.11 -4.10 1.41
CA VAL A 246 10.05 -3.10 1.62
C VAL A 246 8.87 -3.32 0.68
N ASP A 247 7.72 -2.75 1.04
CA ASP A 247 6.42 -2.75 0.35
C ASP A 247 5.74 -4.12 0.30
N ALA A 248 6.45 -5.14 -0.17
CA ALA A 248 5.97 -6.50 -0.32
C ALA A 248 6.92 -7.51 0.33
N ASP A 249 6.46 -8.77 0.48
CA ASP A 249 7.33 -9.87 0.86
C ASP A 249 8.28 -10.19 -0.31
N GLN A 250 9.47 -9.60 -0.26
CA GLN A 250 10.44 -9.70 -1.34
C GLN A 250 11.19 -11.03 -1.31
N ARG A 251 11.17 -11.74 -0.18
CA ARG A 251 11.68 -13.11 -0.12
C ARG A 251 10.85 -14.02 -1.01
N ALA A 252 9.52 -13.91 -0.93
CA ALA A 252 8.60 -14.71 -1.73
C ALA A 252 8.86 -14.59 -3.24
N PHE A 253 9.27 -13.41 -3.73
CA PHE A 253 9.58 -13.21 -5.15
C PHE A 253 10.80 -14.01 -5.67
N PHE A 254 11.72 -14.37 -4.78
CA PHE A 254 12.97 -15.04 -5.15
C PHE A 254 12.98 -16.54 -4.86
N LEU A 255 12.04 -17.06 -4.06
CA LEU A 255 12.01 -18.47 -3.66
C LEU A 255 12.17 -19.46 -4.83
N ASP A 256 11.41 -19.25 -5.90
CA ASP A 256 11.41 -20.17 -7.06
C ASP A 256 12.51 -19.83 -8.09
N SER A 257 13.00 -18.59 -8.11
CA SER A 257 13.84 -18.08 -9.19
C SER A 257 15.31 -17.88 -8.83
N LYS A 258 15.58 -17.45 -7.60
CA LYS A 258 16.91 -17.16 -7.04
C LYS A 258 16.92 -17.47 -5.52
N PRO A 259 16.80 -18.74 -5.10
CA PRO A 259 16.69 -19.09 -3.68
C PRO A 259 17.85 -18.57 -2.84
N GLU A 260 19.06 -18.48 -3.38
CA GLU A 260 20.23 -17.90 -2.71
C GLU A 260 20.07 -16.40 -2.37
N ILE A 261 19.25 -15.67 -3.15
CA ILE A 261 18.87 -14.29 -2.85
C ILE A 261 17.74 -14.28 -1.81
N ALA A 262 16.78 -15.21 -1.91
CA ALA A 262 15.71 -15.34 -0.91
C ALA A 262 16.26 -15.61 0.50
N ASP A 263 17.30 -16.44 0.61
CA ASP A 263 17.91 -16.83 1.89
C ASP A 263 18.54 -15.65 2.65
N VAL A 264 18.94 -14.56 1.98
CA VAL A 264 19.48 -13.39 2.69
C VAL A 264 18.40 -12.40 3.14
N ILE A 265 17.15 -12.54 2.69
CA ILE A 265 16.07 -11.62 3.04
C ILE A 265 15.36 -12.15 4.29
N ILE A 266 15.62 -11.54 5.45
CA ILE A 266 15.10 -12.04 6.73
C ILE A 266 13.67 -11.60 7.04
N THR A 267 13.23 -10.49 6.44
CA THR A 267 11.86 -9.98 6.50
C THR A 267 11.70 -8.88 5.44
N SER A 268 10.49 -8.37 5.29
CA SER A 268 10.19 -7.11 4.61
C SER A 268 9.33 -6.24 5.50
N MET A 269 9.55 -4.93 5.46
CA MET A 269 8.58 -3.95 5.97
C MET A 269 7.50 -3.75 4.90
N LEU A 270 6.36 -4.38 5.09
CA LEU A 270 5.21 -4.31 4.20
C LEU A 270 4.59 -2.93 4.24
N LYS A 271 4.25 -2.39 3.08
CA LYS A 271 3.24 -1.35 2.91
C LYS A 271 2.11 -1.99 2.13
N ARG A 272 1.06 -2.45 2.81
CA ARG A 272 -0.06 -3.24 2.25
C ARG A 272 -1.00 -2.43 1.37
N ASN A 273 -0.46 -1.83 0.31
CA ASN A 273 -1.21 -1.05 -0.67
C ASN A 273 -2.23 -1.92 -1.42
N ASP A 274 -1.99 -3.23 -1.51
CA ASP A 274 -2.96 -4.23 -1.97
C ASP A 274 -4.24 -4.23 -1.11
N ILE A 275 -4.09 -4.35 0.21
CA ILE A 275 -5.22 -4.34 1.17
C ILE A 275 -5.90 -2.97 1.16
N ALA A 276 -5.10 -1.89 1.18
CA ALA A 276 -5.65 -0.54 1.20
C ALA A 276 -6.47 -0.26 -0.06
N MET A 277 -5.94 -0.52 -1.25
CA MET A 277 -6.66 -0.35 -2.53
C MET A 277 -7.91 -1.22 -2.59
N TYR A 278 -7.81 -2.49 -2.21
CA TYR A 278 -8.97 -3.38 -2.15
C TYR A 278 -10.08 -2.83 -1.23
N ASN A 279 -9.71 -2.41 -0.01
CA ASN A 279 -10.66 -1.90 0.98
C ASN A 279 -11.28 -0.57 0.56
N MET A 280 -10.52 0.33 -0.07
CA MET A 280 -11.04 1.60 -0.58
C MET A 280 -12.00 1.38 -1.76
N LEU A 281 -11.68 0.49 -2.69
CA LEU A 281 -12.58 0.12 -3.78
C LEU A 281 -13.85 -0.56 -3.26
N LYS A 282 -13.72 -1.49 -2.31
CA LYS A 282 -14.85 -2.11 -1.60
C LYS A 282 -15.72 -1.05 -0.95
N GLY A 283 -15.13 -0.15 -0.14
CA GLY A 283 -15.87 0.89 0.55
C GLY A 283 -16.55 1.87 -0.41
N THR A 284 -15.97 2.09 -1.59
CA THR A 284 -16.61 2.87 -2.66
C THR A 284 -17.86 2.16 -3.18
N VAL A 285 -17.74 0.87 -3.53
CA VAL A 285 -18.84 0.04 -4.02
C VAL A 285 -19.97 -0.07 -2.99
N GLU A 286 -19.61 -0.26 -1.71
CA GLU A 286 -20.55 -0.40 -0.60
C GLU A 286 -21.12 0.94 -0.11
N GLY A 287 -20.58 2.08 -0.58
CA GLY A 287 -21.00 3.42 -0.16
C GLY A 287 -20.59 3.77 1.28
N THR A 288 -19.56 3.12 1.81
CA THR A 288 -19.05 3.30 3.17
C THR A 288 -17.75 4.08 3.25
N LEU A 289 -17.07 4.33 2.12
CA LEU A 289 -15.84 5.12 2.10
C LEU A 289 -16.14 6.60 2.40
N ALA A 290 -15.42 7.16 3.36
CA ALA A 290 -15.64 8.51 3.86
C ALA A 290 -14.96 9.58 2.96
N TYR A 291 -15.53 9.86 1.79
CA TYR A 291 -15.01 10.95 0.96
C TYR A 291 -15.03 12.31 1.68
N GLY A 292 -14.10 13.18 1.30
CA GLY A 292 -13.81 14.44 1.99
C GLY A 292 -12.86 14.28 3.19
N THR A 293 -12.18 13.13 3.33
CA THR A 293 -11.29 12.89 4.47
C THR A 293 -9.92 12.38 4.07
N LEU A 294 -8.95 12.60 4.97
CA LEU A 294 -7.65 11.93 4.98
C LEU A 294 -7.62 10.93 6.15
N GLU A 295 -7.30 9.68 5.85
CA GLU A 295 -7.07 8.64 6.85
C GLU A 295 -5.59 8.31 6.99
N THR A 296 -5.16 7.97 8.21
CA THR A 296 -3.83 7.42 8.47
C THR A 296 -3.93 5.91 8.56
N MET A 297 -3.10 5.20 7.81
CA MET A 297 -2.99 3.75 7.84
C MET A 297 -1.56 3.34 8.20
N GLY A 298 -1.38 2.76 9.38
CA GLY A 298 -0.06 2.42 9.91
C GLY A 298 0.00 1.02 10.51
N VAL A 299 0.78 0.90 11.59
CA VAL A 299 0.96 -0.36 12.32
C VAL A 299 -0.35 -0.83 12.94
N LYS A 300 -1.17 0.11 13.41
CA LYS A 300 -2.47 -0.18 14.04
C LYS A 300 -3.46 -0.83 13.08
N GLU A 301 -3.49 -0.38 11.84
CA GLU A 301 -4.36 -0.92 10.79
C GLU A 301 -3.76 -2.17 10.13
N GLY A 302 -2.52 -2.56 10.52
CA GLY A 302 -1.80 -3.67 9.92
C GLY A 302 -1.33 -3.40 8.49
N VAL A 303 -1.29 -2.11 8.10
CA VAL A 303 -0.88 -1.70 6.75
C VAL A 303 0.63 -1.56 6.66
N THR A 304 1.27 -1.09 7.73
CA THR A 304 2.73 -1.11 7.87
C THR A 304 3.14 -2.15 8.90
N ALA A 305 3.86 -3.19 8.48
CA ALA A 305 4.17 -4.34 9.33
C ALA A 305 5.38 -5.11 8.82
N LEU A 306 6.06 -5.85 9.68
CA LEU A 306 7.08 -6.80 9.25
C LEU A 306 6.43 -8.11 8.74
N VAL A 307 7.07 -8.78 7.79
CA VAL A 307 6.73 -10.17 7.45
C VAL A 307 7.17 -11.08 8.60
N GLU A 308 6.23 -11.85 9.14
CA GLU A 308 6.44 -12.75 10.29
C GLU A 308 6.15 -14.23 9.95
N ASP A 309 6.60 -14.66 8.77
CA ASP A 309 6.44 -16.03 8.29
C ASP A 309 7.35 -17.03 9.06
N ASP A 310 7.32 -18.31 8.68
CA ASP A 310 8.11 -19.33 9.36
C ASP A 310 9.62 -19.13 9.17
N TYR A 311 10.04 -18.55 8.04
CA TYR A 311 11.45 -18.21 7.81
C TYR A 311 11.92 -17.09 8.75
N TYR A 312 11.10 -16.04 8.90
CA TYR A 312 11.35 -14.99 9.89
C TYR A 312 11.50 -15.57 11.31
N LYS A 313 10.62 -16.50 11.71
CA LYS A 313 10.69 -17.11 13.05
C LYS A 313 11.93 -17.99 13.27
N GLU A 314 12.45 -18.59 12.20
CA GLU A 314 13.71 -19.34 12.21
C GLU A 314 14.91 -18.41 12.34
N MET A 315 14.91 -17.32 11.57
CA MET A 315 16.03 -16.37 11.51
C MET A 315 16.08 -15.41 12.71
N VAL A 316 14.93 -15.07 13.28
CA VAL A 316 14.80 -14.07 14.35
C VAL A 316 14.53 -14.75 15.70
N PRO A 317 15.47 -14.65 16.67
CA PRO A 317 15.31 -15.24 17.99
C PRO A 317 14.02 -14.80 18.69
N GLN A 318 13.43 -15.70 19.47
CA GLN A 318 12.17 -15.43 20.18
C GLN A 318 12.24 -14.16 21.03
N GLU A 319 13.37 -13.89 21.71
CA GLU A 319 13.53 -12.67 22.51
C GLU A 319 13.40 -11.38 21.69
N VAL A 320 13.87 -11.39 20.44
CA VAL A 320 13.79 -10.24 19.53
C VAL A 320 12.36 -10.08 19.03
N ARG A 321 11.67 -11.20 18.73
CA ARG A 321 10.25 -11.20 18.34
C ARG A 321 9.35 -10.68 19.45
N ASP A 322 9.56 -11.13 20.68
CA ASP A 322 8.81 -10.67 21.86
C ASP A 322 9.01 -9.17 22.09
N TYR A 323 10.25 -8.67 21.95
CA TYR A 323 10.55 -7.24 22.05
C TYR A 323 9.88 -6.43 20.94
N LEU A 324 9.85 -6.93 19.70
CA LEU A 324 9.16 -6.27 18.60
C LEU A 324 7.65 -6.17 18.81
N GLU A 325 7.01 -7.23 19.34
CA GLU A 325 5.57 -7.20 19.64
C GLU A 325 5.26 -6.22 20.79
N GLU A 326 6.13 -6.10 21.79
CA GLU A 326 6.02 -5.06 22.83
C GLU A 326 6.07 -3.66 22.20
N ILE A 327 7.10 -3.37 21.38
CA ILE A 327 7.27 -2.08 20.72
C ILE A 327 6.09 -1.76 19.80
N LYS A 328 5.61 -2.74 19.03
CA LYS A 328 4.42 -2.62 18.18
C LYS A 328 3.19 -2.24 19.02
N GLY A 329 3.00 -2.89 20.16
CA GLY A 329 1.95 -2.54 21.13
C GLY A 329 2.09 -1.10 21.64
N GLU A 330 3.31 -0.66 21.97
CA GLU A 330 3.58 0.72 22.40
C GLU A 330 3.28 1.76 21.31
N ILE A 331 3.53 1.45 20.03
CA ILE A 331 3.15 2.31 18.89
C ILE A 331 1.63 2.38 18.75
N VAL A 332 0.94 1.23 18.77
CA VAL A 332 -0.53 1.17 18.66
C VAL A 332 -1.22 1.92 19.80
N GLU A 333 -0.69 1.81 21.01
CA GLU A 333 -1.16 2.53 22.20
C GLU A 333 -0.69 3.99 22.25
N LYS A 334 0.11 4.45 21.27
CA LYS A 334 0.70 5.80 21.18
C LYS A 334 1.61 6.17 22.35
N LYS A 335 2.16 5.18 23.06
CA LYS A 335 3.23 5.37 24.06
C LYS A 335 4.55 5.72 23.37
N ILE A 336 4.81 5.08 22.23
CA ILE A 336 5.81 5.52 21.27
C ILE A 336 5.09 6.32 20.20
N LYS A 337 5.49 7.57 20.02
CA LYS A 337 5.11 8.39 18.87
C LYS A 337 6.33 8.50 17.97
N VAL A 338 6.30 7.78 16.85
CA VAL A 338 7.38 7.83 15.86
C VAL A 338 7.32 9.17 15.13
N SER A 339 8.47 9.83 15.00
CA SER A 339 8.54 11.09 14.25
C SER A 339 8.25 10.84 12.77
N SER A 340 7.64 11.82 12.11
CA SER A 340 7.44 11.80 10.66
C SER A 340 8.26 12.91 10.02
N TYR A 341 8.86 12.62 8.86
CA TYR A 341 9.56 13.62 8.05
C TYR A 341 8.58 14.62 7.41
N PHE A 342 7.31 14.27 7.24
CA PHE A 342 6.30 15.21 6.77
C PHE A 342 6.14 16.36 7.77
N GLY A 343 6.30 17.59 7.27
CA GLY A 343 6.28 18.80 8.11
C GLY A 343 7.52 18.97 9.00
N MET A 344 8.53 18.09 8.91
CA MET A 344 9.76 18.21 9.68
C MET A 344 10.68 19.28 9.09
N GLU A 345 11.24 20.12 9.95
CA GLU A 345 12.27 21.08 9.56
C GLU A 345 13.54 20.35 9.10
N GLN A 346 14.14 20.79 7.99
CA GLN A 346 15.35 20.17 7.45
C GLN A 346 16.48 20.08 8.48
N SER A 347 16.61 21.09 9.35
CA SER A 347 17.63 21.12 10.40
C SER A 347 17.42 20.06 11.49
N GLU A 348 16.17 19.67 11.74
CA GLU A 348 15.81 18.61 12.67
C GLU A 348 16.12 17.24 12.06
N PHE A 349 15.73 17.02 10.80
CA PHE A 349 16.08 15.81 10.06
C PHE A 349 17.59 15.57 10.01
N VAL A 350 18.37 16.62 9.71
CA VAL A 350 19.84 16.52 9.69
C VAL A 350 20.38 16.08 11.06
N LYS A 351 19.81 16.57 12.17
CA LYS A 351 20.21 16.11 13.52
C LYS A 351 19.86 14.65 13.75
N ILE A 352 18.66 14.20 13.36
CA ILE A 352 18.24 12.80 13.49
C ILE A 352 19.21 11.91 12.72
N ARG A 353 19.37 12.18 11.42
CA ARG A 353 20.24 11.44 10.50
C ARG A 353 21.69 11.40 10.98
N ASP A 354 22.26 12.56 11.34
CA ASP A 354 23.66 12.65 11.72
C ASP A 354 23.92 12.07 13.13
N SER A 355 22.87 11.80 13.93
CA SER A 355 23.02 11.16 15.25
C SER A 355 23.43 9.69 15.21
N VAL A 356 23.33 9.05 14.04
CA VAL A 356 23.67 7.62 13.84
C VAL A 356 24.68 7.39 12.72
N ARG A 357 25.11 8.43 12.01
CA ARG A 357 26.05 8.28 10.91
C ARG A 357 27.40 7.73 11.39
N LEU A 358 28.01 6.94 10.51
CA LEU A 358 29.36 6.38 10.65
C LEU A 358 30.46 7.45 10.63
#